data_AF-A0AAN4YP59-F1
#
_entry.id   AF-A0AAN4YP59-F1
#
_cell.length_a   1.000
_cell.length_b   1.000
_cell.length_c   1.000
_cell.angle_alpha   90.00
_cell.angle_beta   90.00
_cell.angle_gamma   90.00
#
_symmetry.space_group_name_H-M   'P 1'
#
loop_
_entity.id
_entity.type
_entity.pdbx_description
1 polymer ?
#
loop_
_entity_poly.entity_id
_entity_poly.type
_entity_poly.pdbx_seq_one_letter_code
_entity_poly.pdbx_strand_id
1 'polypeptide(L)'
;MKTEFIHPDLYQSSEASAVFQHVQTLCRLHTQASQGETSTSLTPLLQQNCVELLRNSGRPASFQELLACTQSLLILQCLLIFDAKVAVDGPYSETISSMLSNVGRRLWQQAPIQLSHTLSPREAWLFAESVRRTIIVAFMLRSVYSLLKRNYSVRTPFVDSLPFDVRTSLWDADREAWDDATPASLENMISLQQYSTLLESGAVHGISPFSALILAACKGKAVSDVPYPPITGYEAY
;
A
#
# COMPACT_ATOMS: atom_id res chain seq x y z
N MET A 1 -1.64 13.62 3.05
CA MET A 1 -1.73 12.83 1.80
C MET A 1 -2.59 11.61 2.11
N LYS A 2 -3.66 11.36 1.36
CA LYS A 2 -4.45 10.12 1.50
C LYS A 2 -4.20 9.25 0.27
N THR A 3 -3.90 7.97 0.49
CA THR A 3 -3.77 6.94 -0.56
C THR A 3 -4.46 5.66 -0.08
N GLU A 4 -4.43 4.61 -0.89
CA GLU A 4 -4.97 3.30 -0.49
C GLU A 4 -4.22 2.63 0.67
N PHE A 5 -3.02 3.10 1.02
CA PHE A 5 -2.20 2.50 2.10
C PHE A 5 -1.61 3.54 3.08
N ILE A 6 -1.94 4.82 2.90
CA ILE A 6 -1.52 5.94 3.75
C ILE A 6 -2.75 6.70 4.19
N HIS A 7 -3.06 6.63 5.49
CA HIS A 7 -4.17 7.37 6.08
C HIS A 7 -3.68 8.71 6.67
N PRO A 8 -4.32 9.85 6.36
CA PRO A 8 -3.86 11.17 6.82
C PRO A 8 -3.91 11.32 8.36
N ASP A 9 -4.88 10.68 9.02
CA ASP A 9 -5.06 10.80 10.48
C ASP A 9 -3.88 10.25 11.29
N LEU A 10 -3.00 9.42 10.70
CA LEU A 10 -1.85 8.86 11.39
C LEU A 10 -0.65 9.82 11.52
N TYR A 11 -0.63 10.89 10.73
CA TYR A 11 0.59 11.71 10.56
C TYR A 11 0.38 13.16 10.94
N GLN A 12 -0.28 13.38 12.08
CA GLN A 12 -0.45 14.71 12.67
C GLN A 12 0.83 15.24 13.35
N SER A 13 1.82 14.36 13.60
CA SER A 13 3.11 14.77 14.16
C SER A 13 3.98 15.48 13.13
N SER A 14 4.75 16.48 13.59
CA SER A 14 5.62 17.31 12.74
C SER A 14 6.66 16.49 11.97
N GLU A 15 7.25 15.49 12.60
CA GLU A 15 8.34 14.67 12.04
C GLU A 15 7.87 13.79 10.87
N ALA A 16 6.77 13.05 11.05
CA ALA A 16 6.22 12.23 9.97
C ALA A 16 5.66 13.11 8.83
N SER A 17 5.11 14.27 9.16
CA SER A 17 4.65 15.26 8.18
C SER A 17 5.80 15.74 7.29
N ALA A 18 7.00 15.99 7.83
CA ALA A 18 8.15 16.43 7.05
C ALA A 18 8.58 15.41 5.99
N VAL A 19 8.63 14.11 6.35
CA VAL A 19 8.98 13.04 5.40
C VAL A 19 8.00 13.01 4.22
N PHE A 20 6.69 13.09 4.48
CA PHE A 20 5.69 13.09 3.42
C PHE A 20 5.67 14.37 2.60
N GLN A 21 5.90 15.54 3.19
CA GLN A 21 5.99 16.80 2.46
C GLN A 21 7.12 16.78 1.41
N HIS A 22 8.26 16.20 1.78
CA HIS A 22 9.38 16.02 0.86
C HIS A 22 9.02 15.10 -0.31
N VAL A 23 8.43 13.93 -0.02
CA VAL A 23 7.98 13.00 -1.07
C VAL A 23 6.88 13.61 -1.96
N GLN A 24 5.94 14.37 -1.39
CA GLN A 24 4.93 15.09 -2.16
C GLN A 24 5.57 16.10 -3.12
N THR A 25 6.64 16.78 -2.70
CA THR A 25 7.39 17.70 -3.55
C THR A 25 8.04 16.96 -4.71
N LEU A 26 8.67 15.81 -4.45
CA LEU A 26 9.24 14.96 -5.49
C LEU A 26 8.18 14.45 -6.49
N CYS A 27 7.00 14.04 -6.02
CA CYS A 27 5.89 13.65 -6.89
C CYS A 27 5.43 14.79 -7.81
N ARG A 28 5.32 16.01 -7.28
CA ARG A 28 4.96 17.19 -8.08
C ARG A 28 6.03 17.51 -9.14
N LEU A 29 7.30 17.49 -8.75
CA LEU A 29 8.42 17.69 -9.67
C LEU A 29 8.42 16.64 -10.78
N HIS A 30 8.18 15.37 -10.45
CA HIS A 30 8.07 14.28 -11.42
C HIS A 30 6.93 14.48 -12.41
N THR A 31 5.76 14.91 -11.92
CA THR A 31 4.60 15.22 -12.78
C THR A 31 4.91 16.36 -13.74
N GLN A 32 5.56 17.43 -13.26
CA GLN A 32 5.96 18.58 -14.09
C GLN A 32 7.01 18.20 -15.13
N ALA A 33 8.04 17.45 -14.73
CA ALA A 33 9.10 16.98 -15.63
C ALA A 33 8.59 16.00 -16.70
N SER A 34 7.48 15.30 -16.42
CA SER A 34 6.82 14.41 -17.39
C SER A 34 6.01 15.18 -18.45
N GLN A 35 5.60 16.41 -18.16
CA GLN A 35 4.78 17.26 -19.05
C GLN A 35 5.60 18.26 -19.89
N GLY A 36 6.84 18.56 -19.51
CA GLY A 36 7.69 19.54 -20.20
C GLY A 36 8.43 18.98 -21.43
N GLU A 37 8.63 19.84 -22.45
CA GLU A 37 9.35 19.53 -23.70
C GLU A 37 10.86 19.25 -23.49
N THR A 38 11.46 19.84 -22.45
CA THR A 38 12.85 19.58 -22.03
C THR A 38 12.89 18.55 -20.89
N SER A 39 13.03 17.27 -21.26
CA SER A 39 13.04 16.15 -20.33
C SER A 39 14.32 16.08 -19.46
N THR A 40 14.39 16.85 -18.39
CA THR A 40 15.39 16.60 -17.33
C THR A 40 15.00 15.35 -16.54
N SER A 41 15.83 14.30 -16.57
CA SER A 41 15.57 13.07 -15.82
C SER A 41 15.72 13.30 -14.32
N LEU A 42 14.64 13.09 -13.55
CA LEU A 42 14.67 13.13 -12.09
C LEU A 42 15.11 11.80 -11.46
N THR A 43 15.40 10.79 -12.28
CA THR A 43 15.76 9.44 -11.82
C THR A 43 16.88 9.43 -10.78
N PRO A 44 18.02 10.14 -10.97
CA PRO A 44 19.10 10.13 -9.98
C PRO A 44 18.67 10.72 -8.63
N LEU A 45 17.86 11.78 -8.66
CA LEU A 45 17.32 12.42 -7.46
C LEU A 45 16.38 11.46 -6.71
N LEU A 46 15.47 10.80 -7.43
CA LEU A 46 14.55 9.83 -6.82
C LEU A 46 15.30 8.63 -6.22
N GLN A 47 16.32 8.11 -6.92
CA GLN A 47 17.17 7.02 -6.42
C GLN A 47 17.95 7.41 -5.17
N GLN A 48 18.51 8.62 -5.12
CA GLN A 48 19.20 9.13 -3.94
C GLN A 48 18.27 9.18 -2.73
N ASN A 49 17.04 9.69 -2.91
CA ASN A 49 16.03 9.75 -1.85
C ASN A 49 15.58 8.35 -1.41
N CYS A 50 15.50 7.37 -2.31
CA CYS A 50 15.22 5.99 -1.94
C CYS A 50 16.32 5.41 -1.03
N VAL A 51 17.60 5.69 -1.33
CA VAL A 51 18.73 5.25 -0.50
C VAL A 51 18.67 5.86 0.90
N GLU A 52 18.33 7.14 1.00
CA GLU A 52 18.18 7.82 2.28
C GLU A 52 17.01 7.26 3.10
N LEU A 53 15.82 7.11 2.51
CA LEU A 53 14.66 6.51 3.17
C LEU A 53 14.93 5.07 3.61
N LEU A 54 15.65 4.29 2.79
CA LEU A 54 16.02 2.92 3.14
C LEU A 54 16.98 2.91 4.35
N ARG A 55 17.94 3.84 4.42
CA ARG A 55 18.83 3.99 5.57
C ARG A 55 18.05 4.35 6.84
N ASN A 56 17.15 5.33 6.76
CA ASN A 56 16.33 5.78 7.89
C ASN A 56 15.40 4.66 8.39
N SER A 57 14.80 3.90 7.47
CA SER A 57 14.00 2.71 7.82
C SER A 57 14.80 1.61 8.53
N GLY A 58 16.14 1.61 8.43
CA GLY A 58 17.02 0.65 9.08
C GLY A 58 17.25 0.91 10.56
N ARG A 59 17.03 2.16 11.00
CA ARG A 59 17.21 2.60 12.39
C ARG A 59 16.12 3.62 12.75
N PRO A 60 14.83 3.22 12.71
CA PRO A 60 13.74 4.12 12.99
C PRO A 60 13.73 4.48 14.48
N ALA A 61 13.46 5.74 14.82
CA ALA A 61 13.25 6.19 16.20
C ALA A 61 11.91 5.69 16.78
N SER A 62 10.94 5.41 15.91
CA SER A 62 9.65 4.80 16.29
C SER A 62 9.09 3.90 15.19
N PHE A 63 8.16 3.01 15.55
CA PHE A 63 7.48 2.19 14.55
C PHE A 63 6.64 3.02 13.55
N GLN A 64 6.10 4.16 13.99
CA GLN A 64 5.42 5.11 13.12
C GLN A 64 6.37 5.74 12.08
N GLU A 65 7.61 6.06 12.48
CA GLU A 65 8.64 6.54 11.55
C GLU A 65 9.05 5.44 10.56
N LEU A 66 9.19 4.19 11.01
CA LEU A 66 9.43 3.05 10.11
C LEU A 66 8.33 2.95 9.05
N LEU A 67 7.07 3.05 9.46
CA LEU A 67 5.93 3.01 8.56
C LEU A 67 6.00 4.18 7.56
N ALA A 68 6.21 5.41 8.03
CA ALA A 68 6.29 6.60 7.18
C ALA A 68 7.44 6.53 6.16
N CYS A 69 8.64 6.09 6.60
CA CYS A 69 9.78 5.86 5.71
C CYS A 69 9.47 4.80 4.65
N THR A 70 8.84 3.69 5.06
CA THR A 70 8.50 2.59 4.16
C THR A 70 7.47 3.03 3.13
N GLN A 71 6.40 3.70 3.56
CA GLN A 71 5.38 4.22 2.66
C GLN A 71 5.93 5.23 1.66
N SER A 72 6.79 6.13 2.13
CA SER A 72 7.49 7.12 1.30
C SER A 72 8.39 6.46 0.27
N LEU A 73 9.14 5.43 0.68
CA LEU A 73 9.97 4.65 -0.22
C LEU A 73 9.14 3.95 -1.29
N LEU A 74 8.00 3.35 -0.93
CA LEU A 74 7.11 2.69 -1.89
C LEU A 74 6.55 3.68 -2.92
N ILE A 75 6.20 4.91 -2.52
CA ILE A 75 5.79 5.95 -3.48
C ILE A 75 6.90 6.25 -4.48
N LEU A 76 8.13 6.50 -4.02
CA LEU A 76 9.24 6.80 -4.91
C LEU A 76 9.57 5.61 -5.83
N GLN A 77 9.41 4.39 -5.34
CA GLN A 77 9.56 3.17 -6.15
C GLN A 77 8.46 3.04 -7.20
N CYS A 78 7.20 3.42 -6.90
CA CYS A 78 6.16 3.50 -7.91
C CYS A 78 6.56 4.47 -9.03
N LEU A 79 7.06 5.67 -8.69
CA LEU A 79 7.55 6.62 -9.71
C LEU A 79 8.65 5.99 -10.56
N LEU A 80 9.68 5.39 -9.94
CA LEU A 80 10.82 4.80 -10.64
C LEU A 80 10.44 3.59 -11.51
N ILE A 81 9.51 2.75 -11.06
CA ILE A 81 9.10 1.51 -11.75
C ILE A 81 8.19 1.84 -12.94
N PHE A 82 7.29 2.83 -12.77
CA PHE A 82 6.31 3.20 -13.80
C PHE A 82 6.76 4.36 -14.70
N ASP A 83 7.89 5.02 -14.43
CA ASP A 83 8.44 6.03 -15.33
C ASP A 83 8.84 5.38 -16.67
N ALA A 84 8.12 5.73 -17.74
CA ALA A 84 8.33 5.20 -19.08
C ALA A 84 9.78 5.37 -19.59
N LYS A 85 10.52 6.38 -19.10
CA LYS A 85 11.91 6.64 -19.47
C LYS A 85 12.91 5.70 -18.76
N VAL A 86 12.49 5.05 -17.68
CA VAL A 86 13.31 4.10 -16.87
C VAL A 86 12.81 2.66 -17.01
N ALA A 87 11.51 2.49 -17.26
CA ALA A 87 10.85 1.21 -17.36
C ALA A 87 11.40 0.35 -18.51
N VAL A 88 11.95 0.95 -19.57
CA VAL A 88 12.32 0.24 -20.81
C VAL A 88 13.78 -0.24 -20.85
N ASP A 89 14.74 0.44 -20.21
CA ASP A 89 16.16 0.26 -20.59
C ASP A 89 17.05 -0.59 -19.67
N GLY A 90 16.52 -1.11 -18.55
CA GLY A 90 17.34 -1.83 -17.54
C GLY A 90 16.89 -3.27 -17.28
N PRO A 91 17.83 -4.23 -17.10
CA PRO A 91 17.51 -5.59 -16.68
C PRO A 91 16.90 -5.61 -15.27
N TYR A 92 16.25 -6.72 -14.91
CA TYR A 92 15.76 -6.90 -13.54
C TYR A 92 16.91 -6.82 -12.54
N SER A 93 16.70 -6.06 -11.46
CA SER A 93 17.59 -5.90 -10.33
C SER A 93 17.11 -6.73 -9.14
N GLU A 94 17.89 -7.75 -8.77
CA GLU A 94 17.66 -8.51 -7.53
C GLU A 94 17.70 -7.63 -6.29
N THR A 95 18.48 -6.54 -6.33
CA THR A 95 18.57 -5.57 -5.24
C THR A 95 17.24 -4.85 -5.01
N ILE A 96 16.57 -4.38 -6.07
CA ILE A 96 15.26 -3.71 -5.96
C ILE A 96 14.21 -4.69 -5.42
N SER A 97 14.15 -5.90 -5.98
CA SER A 97 13.21 -6.93 -5.53
C SER A 97 13.43 -7.34 -4.08
N SER A 98 14.69 -7.53 -3.68
CA SER A 98 15.06 -7.85 -2.31
C SER A 98 14.72 -6.71 -1.36
N MET A 99 14.98 -5.46 -1.75
CA MET A 99 14.63 -4.28 -0.98
C MET A 99 13.11 -4.21 -0.73
N LEU A 100 12.29 -4.31 -1.77
CA LEU A 100 10.81 -4.27 -1.64
C LEU A 100 10.30 -5.38 -0.72
N SER A 101 10.86 -6.58 -0.85
CA SER A 101 10.51 -7.70 0.02
C SER A 101 10.98 -7.48 1.48
N ASN A 102 12.14 -6.87 1.68
CA ASN A 102 12.73 -6.67 3.00
C ASN A 102 11.99 -5.60 3.81
N VAL A 103 11.55 -4.51 3.17
CA VAL A 103 10.81 -3.45 3.89
C VAL A 103 9.44 -3.95 4.37
N GLY A 104 8.72 -4.73 3.55
CA GLY A 104 7.48 -5.39 3.96
C GLY A 104 7.70 -6.40 5.10
N ARG A 105 8.76 -7.23 5.02
CA ARG A 105 9.11 -8.16 6.11
C ARG A 105 9.48 -7.45 7.40
N ARG A 106 10.20 -6.32 7.34
CA ARG A 106 10.59 -5.55 8.53
C ARG A 106 9.36 -5.01 9.25
N LEU A 107 8.39 -4.45 8.52
CA LEU A 107 7.11 -4.04 9.09
C LEU A 107 6.38 -5.22 9.75
N TRP A 108 6.28 -6.35 9.06
CA TRP A 108 5.65 -7.56 9.60
C TRP A 108 6.29 -8.04 10.90
N GLN A 109 7.62 -8.07 10.97
CA GLN A 109 8.37 -8.53 12.15
C GLN A 109 8.19 -7.61 13.36
N GLN A 110 8.00 -6.31 13.14
CA GLN A 110 7.89 -5.32 14.22
C GLN A 110 6.44 -5.00 14.62
N ALA A 111 5.46 -5.26 13.76
CA ALA A 111 4.05 -4.92 14.00
C ALA A 111 3.42 -5.50 15.28
N PRO A 112 3.66 -6.77 15.68
CA PRO A 112 2.98 -7.37 16.84
C PRO A 112 3.33 -6.73 18.20
N ILE A 113 4.37 -5.90 18.28
CA ILE A 113 4.97 -5.46 19.55
C ILE A 113 4.75 -3.95 19.79
N GLN A 114 4.19 -3.21 18.83
CA GLN A 114 4.35 -1.75 18.76
C GLN A 114 3.04 -0.94 18.85
N LEU A 115 1.89 -1.58 19.10
CA LEU A 115 0.63 -0.85 19.32
C LEU A 115 0.62 -0.25 20.73
N SER A 116 0.64 1.08 20.81
CA SER A 116 0.49 1.78 22.09
C SER A 116 -0.91 1.56 22.66
N HIS A 117 -0.98 1.24 23.96
CA HIS A 117 -2.24 1.15 24.70
C HIS A 117 -2.96 2.50 24.88
N THR A 118 -2.31 3.61 24.50
CA THR A 118 -2.88 4.96 24.60
C THR A 118 -3.73 5.36 23.40
N LEU A 119 -3.73 4.57 22.33
CA LEU A 119 -4.52 4.87 21.12
C LEU A 119 -5.99 4.54 21.35
N SER A 120 -6.89 5.39 20.83
CA SER A 120 -8.30 5.03 20.73
C SER A 120 -8.49 3.81 19.81
N PRO A 121 -9.60 3.06 19.92
CA PRO A 121 -9.86 1.90 19.06
C PRO A 121 -9.75 2.20 17.56
N ARG A 122 -10.25 3.37 17.12
CA ARG A 122 -10.15 3.82 15.72
C ARG A 122 -8.71 4.08 15.31
N GLU A 123 -7.95 4.80 16.13
CA GLU A 123 -6.54 5.09 15.83
C GLU A 123 -5.69 3.81 15.79
N ALA A 124 -5.91 2.90 16.74
CA ALA A 124 -5.25 1.60 16.77
C ALA A 124 -5.57 0.78 15.52
N TRP A 125 -6.83 0.76 15.10
CA TRP A 125 -7.23 0.07 13.87
C TRP A 125 -6.63 0.72 12.62
N LEU A 126 -6.72 2.05 12.47
CA LEU A 126 -6.17 2.76 11.31
C LEU A 126 -4.66 2.55 11.18
N PHE A 127 -3.97 2.53 12.32
CA PHE A 127 -2.54 2.27 12.37
C PHE A 127 -2.24 0.83 11.92
N ALA A 128 -2.94 -0.16 12.49
CA ALA A 128 -2.79 -1.56 12.09
C ALA A 128 -3.16 -1.79 10.61
N GLU A 129 -4.21 -1.14 10.12
CA GLU A 129 -4.65 -1.17 8.72
C GLU A 129 -3.59 -0.58 7.80
N SER A 130 -3.07 0.60 8.13
CA SER A 130 -2.00 1.23 7.33
C SER A 130 -0.75 0.36 7.26
N VAL A 131 -0.38 -0.32 8.35
CA VAL A 131 0.71 -1.30 8.35
C VAL A 131 0.41 -2.46 7.41
N ARG A 132 -0.74 -3.12 7.56
CA ARG A 132 -1.13 -4.27 6.74
C ARG A 132 -1.20 -3.91 5.26
N ARG A 133 -1.85 -2.78 4.91
CA ARG A 133 -1.92 -2.29 3.52
C ARG A 133 -0.54 -1.95 2.96
N THR A 134 0.35 -1.34 3.75
CA THR A 134 1.72 -1.05 3.33
C THR A 134 2.52 -2.32 3.05
N ILE A 135 2.40 -3.35 3.90
CA ILE A 135 3.02 -4.66 3.67
C ILE A 135 2.52 -5.24 2.34
N ILE A 136 1.19 -5.30 2.16
CA ILE A 136 0.57 -5.82 0.94
C ILE A 136 1.08 -5.07 -0.30
N VAL A 137 1.08 -3.74 -0.29
CA VAL A 137 1.58 -2.90 -1.40
C VAL A 137 3.06 -3.15 -1.69
N ALA A 138 3.91 -3.34 -0.68
CA ALA A 138 5.33 -3.65 -0.90
C ALA A 138 5.53 -4.95 -1.70
N PHE A 139 4.76 -5.99 -1.37
CA PHE A 139 4.81 -7.26 -2.09
C PHE A 139 4.18 -7.17 -3.48
N MET A 140 3.07 -6.44 -3.63
CA MET A 140 2.45 -6.21 -4.94
C MET A 140 3.36 -5.43 -5.87
N LEU A 141 4.02 -4.37 -5.37
CA LEU A 141 4.96 -3.59 -6.17
C LEU A 141 6.15 -4.44 -6.62
N ARG A 142 6.63 -5.36 -5.77
CA ARG A 142 7.64 -6.35 -6.15
C ARG A 142 7.14 -7.29 -7.25
N SER A 143 5.91 -7.77 -7.15
CA SER A 143 5.27 -8.61 -8.16
C SER A 143 5.16 -7.87 -9.50
N VAL A 144 4.71 -6.62 -9.49
CA VAL A 144 4.64 -5.74 -10.68
C VAL A 144 6.01 -5.50 -11.27
N TYR A 145 7.01 -5.18 -10.45
CA TYR A 145 8.38 -5.00 -10.91
C TYR A 145 8.93 -6.24 -11.63
N SER A 146 8.71 -7.43 -11.05
CA SER A 146 9.07 -8.69 -11.69
C SER A 146 8.35 -8.92 -13.00
N LEU A 147 7.04 -8.65 -13.04
CA LEU A 147 6.25 -8.79 -14.25
C LEU A 147 6.78 -7.89 -15.37
N LEU A 148 7.02 -6.61 -15.08
CA LEU A 148 7.52 -5.64 -16.05
C LEU A 148 8.92 -5.98 -16.57
N LYS A 149 9.80 -6.57 -15.75
CA LYS A 149 11.20 -6.81 -16.10
C LYS A 149 11.52 -8.24 -16.54
N ARG A 150 10.68 -9.22 -16.23
CA ARG A 150 10.90 -10.65 -16.52
C ARG A 150 9.69 -11.37 -17.10
N ASN A 151 8.57 -10.68 -17.34
CA ASN A 151 7.31 -11.25 -17.86
C ASN A 151 6.67 -12.33 -16.97
N TYR A 152 7.02 -12.38 -15.68
CA TYR A 152 6.30 -13.18 -14.69
C TYR A 152 6.27 -12.50 -13.32
N SER A 153 5.18 -12.72 -12.60
CA SER A 153 4.99 -12.19 -11.25
C SER A 153 5.66 -13.08 -10.21
N VAL A 154 6.38 -12.49 -9.26
CA VAL A 154 6.86 -13.19 -8.07
C VAL A 154 5.78 -13.14 -7.01
N ARG A 155 5.29 -14.31 -6.59
CA ARG A 155 4.37 -14.48 -5.48
C ARG A 155 4.93 -15.53 -4.52
N THR A 156 4.78 -15.30 -3.22
CA THR A 156 5.24 -16.23 -2.19
C THR A 156 4.08 -16.62 -1.29
N PRO A 157 4.06 -17.85 -0.72
CA PRO A 157 3.00 -18.26 0.23
C PRO A 157 2.85 -17.32 1.43
N PHE A 158 3.93 -16.60 1.79
CA PHE A 158 3.90 -15.55 2.79
C PHE A 158 2.82 -14.49 2.48
N VAL A 159 2.72 -14.02 1.24
CA VAL A 159 1.74 -13.00 0.82
C VAL A 159 0.32 -13.53 0.98
N ASP A 160 0.09 -14.79 0.61
CA ASP A 160 -1.22 -15.44 0.70
C ASP A 160 -1.70 -15.60 2.14
N SER A 161 -0.76 -15.79 3.07
CA SER A 161 -1.02 -15.92 4.51
C SER A 161 -1.17 -14.59 5.27
N LEU A 162 -0.99 -13.44 4.61
CA LEU A 162 -1.09 -12.14 5.29
C LEU A 162 -2.49 -11.94 5.87
N PRO A 163 -2.62 -11.46 7.13
CA PRO A 163 -3.90 -11.15 7.71
C PRO A 163 -4.52 -9.93 7.03
N PHE A 164 -5.81 -10.03 6.76
CA PHE A 164 -6.61 -9.06 6.05
C PHE A 164 -7.90 -8.79 6.83
N ASP A 165 -8.18 -7.52 7.11
CA ASP A 165 -9.43 -7.11 7.74
C ASP A 165 -10.47 -6.85 6.65
N VAL A 166 -11.59 -7.58 6.67
CA VAL A 166 -12.61 -7.48 5.62
C VAL A 166 -13.42 -6.19 5.68
N ARG A 167 -13.32 -5.42 6.76
CA ARG A 167 -14.05 -4.17 6.97
C ARG A 167 -13.38 -3.02 6.23
N THR A 168 -13.20 -3.16 4.92
CA THR A 168 -12.43 -2.19 4.12
C THR A 168 -13.06 -0.81 4.07
N SER A 169 -14.39 -0.71 4.24
CA SER A 169 -15.14 0.55 4.29
C SER A 169 -14.73 1.45 5.47
N LEU A 170 -14.23 0.85 6.55
CA LEU A 170 -13.75 1.56 7.73
C LEU A 170 -12.55 2.47 7.44
N TRP A 171 -11.82 2.24 6.34
CA TRP A 171 -10.72 3.11 5.90
C TRP A 171 -11.17 4.53 5.53
N ASP A 172 -12.41 4.66 5.06
CA ASP A 172 -12.98 5.94 4.62
C ASP A 172 -14.08 6.44 5.56
N ALA A 173 -14.40 5.68 6.62
CA ALA A 173 -15.40 6.05 7.60
C ALA A 173 -14.98 7.28 8.41
N ASP A 174 -15.92 8.20 8.55
CA ASP A 174 -15.81 9.26 9.55
C ASP A 174 -15.99 8.69 10.96
N ARG A 175 -15.91 9.54 11.98
CA ARG A 175 -15.96 9.10 13.37
C ARG A 175 -17.33 8.53 13.75
N GLU A 176 -18.42 9.10 13.23
CA GLU A 176 -19.78 8.67 13.56
C GLU A 176 -20.08 7.30 12.96
N ALA A 177 -19.77 7.13 11.66
CA ALA A 177 -19.90 5.85 10.97
C ALA A 177 -18.98 4.76 11.55
N TRP A 178 -17.85 5.15 12.15
CA TRP A 178 -16.95 4.22 12.83
C TRP A 178 -17.58 3.63 14.10
N ASP A 179 -18.14 4.50 14.93
CA ASP A 179 -18.72 4.12 16.23
C ASP A 179 -19.96 3.25 16.03
N ASP A 180 -20.79 3.53 15.03
CA ASP A 180 -21.96 2.72 14.68
C ASP A 180 -21.60 1.33 14.11
N ALA A 181 -20.44 1.21 13.46
CA ALA A 181 -20.01 0.00 12.78
C ALA A 181 -19.28 -1.03 13.67
N THR A 182 -19.12 -0.79 14.98
CA THR A 182 -18.28 -1.67 15.83
C THR A 182 -19.00 -2.38 16.97
N PRO A 183 -19.00 -3.73 16.93
CA PRO A 183 -18.36 -4.51 17.99
C PRO A 183 -17.03 -5.11 17.50
N ALA A 184 -15.99 -5.06 18.33
CA ALA A 184 -14.66 -5.56 18.02
C ALA A 184 -14.62 -7.11 18.02
N SER A 185 -15.12 -7.74 16.95
CA SER A 185 -14.99 -9.20 16.74
C SER A 185 -13.72 -9.53 15.94
N LEU A 186 -12.96 -10.54 16.40
CA LEU A 186 -11.84 -11.15 15.68
C LEU A 186 -12.27 -11.88 14.39
N GLU A 187 -13.57 -12.13 14.21
CA GLU A 187 -14.15 -12.81 13.03
C GLU A 187 -13.98 -12.00 11.74
N ASN A 188 -13.56 -10.73 11.83
CA ASN A 188 -13.33 -9.87 10.67
C ASN A 188 -11.95 -10.08 10.01
N MET A 189 -11.07 -10.88 10.61
CA MET A 189 -9.74 -11.15 10.08
C MET A 189 -9.71 -12.47 9.30
N ILE A 190 -9.31 -12.41 8.04
CA ILE A 190 -9.08 -13.58 7.18
C ILE A 190 -7.73 -13.49 6.49
N SER A 191 -7.27 -14.54 5.82
CA SER A 191 -6.06 -14.45 4.99
C SER A 191 -6.32 -13.67 3.70
N LEU A 192 -5.28 -13.03 3.14
CA LEU A 192 -5.35 -12.36 1.85
C LEU A 192 -5.78 -13.32 0.73
N GLN A 193 -5.38 -14.60 0.82
CA GLN A 193 -5.85 -15.64 -0.09
C GLN A 193 -7.37 -15.82 -0.02
N GLN A 194 -7.94 -15.96 1.18
CA GLN A 194 -9.38 -16.08 1.38
C GLN A 194 -10.09 -14.83 0.86
N TYR A 195 -9.61 -13.64 1.19
CA TYR A 195 -10.21 -12.39 0.71
C TYR A 195 -10.20 -12.29 -0.82
N SER A 196 -9.06 -12.58 -1.47
CA SER A 196 -8.97 -12.57 -2.93
C SER A 196 -9.89 -13.59 -3.61
N THR A 197 -10.22 -14.69 -2.92
CA THR A 197 -11.17 -15.71 -3.41
C THR A 197 -12.62 -15.23 -3.28
N LEU A 198 -12.96 -14.53 -2.19
CA LEU A 198 -14.27 -13.88 -2.04
C LEU A 198 -14.48 -12.77 -3.07
N LEU A 199 -13.43 -12.01 -3.39
CA LEU A 199 -13.46 -11.03 -4.48
C LEU A 199 -13.75 -11.69 -5.82
N GLU A 200 -13.02 -12.76 -6.14
CA GLU A 200 -13.17 -13.49 -7.41
C GLU A 200 -14.55 -14.14 -7.57
N SER A 201 -15.16 -14.63 -6.49
CA SER A 201 -16.47 -15.25 -6.52
C SER A 201 -17.63 -14.26 -6.56
N GLY A 202 -17.37 -12.95 -6.48
CA GLY A 202 -18.41 -11.91 -6.40
C GLY A 202 -19.07 -11.81 -5.03
N ALA A 203 -18.51 -12.42 -3.99
CA ALA A 203 -19.05 -12.38 -2.62
C ALA A 203 -18.77 -11.05 -1.90
N VAL A 204 -17.85 -10.23 -2.42
CA VAL A 204 -17.55 -8.89 -1.89
C VAL A 204 -18.20 -7.85 -2.77
N HIS A 205 -19.06 -7.00 -2.19
CA HIS A 205 -19.67 -5.86 -2.88
C HIS A 205 -18.86 -4.58 -2.68
N GLY A 206 -19.04 -3.61 -3.59
CA GLY A 206 -18.38 -2.30 -3.50
C GLY A 206 -16.85 -2.40 -3.51
N ILE A 207 -16.27 -3.12 -4.48
CA ILE A 207 -14.81 -3.26 -4.60
C ILE A 207 -14.14 -1.88 -4.69
N SER A 208 -13.38 -1.56 -3.63
CA SER A 208 -12.55 -0.36 -3.57
C SER A 208 -11.35 -0.46 -4.53
N PRO A 209 -10.67 0.66 -4.84
CA PRO A 209 -9.41 0.62 -5.60
C PRO A 209 -8.35 -0.30 -4.98
N PHE A 210 -8.23 -0.33 -3.64
CA PHE A 210 -7.34 -1.26 -2.95
C PHE A 210 -7.73 -2.73 -3.17
N SER A 211 -9.02 -3.05 -3.07
CA SER A 211 -9.54 -4.40 -3.33
C SER A 211 -9.38 -4.80 -4.80
N ALA A 212 -9.52 -3.85 -5.73
CA ALA A 212 -9.25 -4.05 -7.15
C ALA A 212 -7.79 -4.38 -7.41
N LEU A 213 -6.85 -3.70 -6.73
CA LEU A 213 -5.43 -4.00 -6.78
C LEU A 213 -5.15 -5.43 -6.29
N ILE A 214 -5.80 -5.87 -5.20
CA ILE A 214 -5.69 -7.25 -4.69
C ILE A 214 -6.19 -8.25 -5.73
N LEU A 215 -7.37 -8.02 -6.30
CA LEU A 215 -7.94 -8.90 -7.32
C LEU A 215 -7.01 -9.02 -8.53
N ALA A 216 -6.50 -7.90 -9.04
CA ALA A 216 -5.59 -7.89 -10.18
C ALA A 216 -4.28 -8.64 -9.85
N ALA A 217 -3.65 -8.33 -8.72
CA ALA A 217 -2.37 -8.93 -8.35
C ALA A 217 -2.48 -10.41 -7.98
N CYS A 218 -3.57 -10.82 -7.32
CA CYS A 218 -3.74 -12.17 -6.80
C CYS A 218 -4.48 -13.11 -7.77
N LYS A 219 -5.30 -12.60 -8.67
CA LYS A 219 -6.15 -13.43 -9.56
C LYS A 219 -5.98 -13.10 -11.03
N GLY A 220 -5.28 -12.02 -11.38
CA GLY A 220 -5.11 -11.60 -12.77
C GLY A 220 -6.42 -11.18 -13.42
N LYS A 221 -7.39 -10.69 -12.63
CA LYS A 221 -8.72 -10.30 -13.08
C LYS A 221 -8.96 -8.81 -12.86
N ALA A 222 -9.65 -8.18 -13.79
CA ALA A 222 -10.20 -6.85 -13.58
C ALA A 222 -11.53 -6.95 -12.81
N VAL A 223 -11.96 -5.85 -12.19
CA VAL A 223 -13.24 -5.78 -11.48
C VAL A 223 -14.42 -6.07 -12.41
N SER A 224 -14.30 -5.67 -13.69
CA SER A 224 -15.29 -5.96 -14.74
C SER A 224 -15.51 -7.44 -15.01
N ASP A 225 -14.54 -8.29 -14.65
CA ASP A 225 -14.55 -9.72 -14.97
C ASP A 225 -15.13 -10.56 -13.82
N VAL A 226 -15.47 -9.92 -12.69
CA VAL A 226 -16.09 -10.57 -11.54
C VAL A 226 -17.59 -10.65 -11.78
N PRO A 227 -18.23 -11.81 -11.53
CA PRO A 227 -19.67 -11.95 -11.64
C PRO A 227 -20.36 -11.15 -10.53
N TYR A 228 -20.60 -9.87 -10.79
CA TYR A 228 -21.47 -9.05 -9.96
C TYR A 228 -22.91 -9.22 -10.42
N PRO A 229 -23.90 -9.32 -9.51
CA PRO A 229 -25.24 -8.86 -9.87
C PRO A 229 -25.16 -7.32 -10.11
N PRO A 230 -25.88 -6.78 -11.12
CA PRO A 230 -25.81 -5.36 -11.46
C PRO A 230 -26.19 -4.48 -10.26
N ILE A 231 -25.47 -3.36 -10.09
CA ILE A 231 -25.81 -2.28 -9.14
C ILE A 231 -27.05 -1.56 -9.69
N THR A 232 -28.21 -2.18 -9.58
CA THR A 232 -29.51 -1.52 -9.74
C THR A 232 -30.45 -2.10 -8.69
N GLY A 233 -30.74 -1.31 -7.66
CA GLY A 233 -31.88 -1.57 -6.77
C GLY A 233 -31.52 -2.10 -5.38
N TYR A 234 -30.84 -1.30 -4.56
CA TYR A 234 -31.31 -1.18 -3.18
C TYR A 234 -32.25 0.03 -3.17
N GLU A 235 -33.53 -0.21 -3.43
CA GLU A 235 -34.56 0.69 -2.92
C GLU A 235 -34.53 0.53 -1.40
N ALA A 236 -34.32 1.65 -0.72
CA ALA A 236 -34.50 1.75 0.72
C ALA A 236 -35.94 1.34 1.04
N TYR A 237 -36.09 0.35 1.92
CA TYR A 237 -37.29 0.12 2.71
C TYR A 237 -36.97 0.46 4.16
#